data_AF-A0A8C1XFT1-F1
#
_entry.id   AF-A0A8C1XFT1-F1
#
_cell.length_a   1.000
_cell.length_b   1.000
_cell.length_c   1.000
_cell.angle_alpha   90.00
_cell.angle_beta   90.00
_cell.angle_gamma   90.00
#
_symmetry.space_group_name_H-M   'P 1'
#
loop_
_entity.id
_entity.type
_entity.pdbx_description
1 polymer ?
#
loop_
_entity_poly.entity_id
_entity_poly.type
_entity_poly.pdbx_seq_one_letter_code
_entity_poly.pdbx_strand_id
1 'polypeptide(L)'
;MDRWTLQMGYPVVTISKNDSLDNSVTISQEHFIYDTDAKIQNPELFNKSFQWQIPLTLAVGNSSHISTETIIWVSNKTETHRVGHVDGEMWLLGNINQTGYFRVNYDLHNWRLLIQQLMTNPTIISVGNRAGLIDDVFNLARAGYLPQNVPLQMISYLSQETEFLPWHAASRALYQLDKLLDRTEDHSLFSDYVLRQVEPKYLKFGWPATSPDGSFMQVAYQAEELQREVMMLACSFGNKHCHRQAVSLISDWISSNKNRIPPNVRDIVYCTGVSLMDEDVWEFIWMKFHSSTAISEKKVLLEALTCSDNIFLLNRLLNLSLTSDLVPDQDVIDVIIHVGRNPLGRHLAWRYFREKWDILNSSVSR
;
A
#
# COMPACT_ATOMS: atom_id res chain seq x y z
N MET A 1 -8.41 20.22 -22.47
CA MET A 1 -7.95 18.88 -22.03
C MET A 1 -6.59 18.50 -22.60
N ASP A 2 -6.13 19.15 -23.67
CA ASP A 2 -4.88 18.83 -24.38
C ASP A 2 -3.65 18.63 -23.49
N ARG A 3 -3.47 19.49 -22.48
CA ARG A 3 -2.36 19.38 -21.52
C ARG A 3 -2.42 18.13 -20.63
N TRP A 4 -3.56 17.45 -20.56
CA TRP A 4 -3.75 16.21 -19.80
C TRP A 4 -3.73 14.97 -20.68
N THR A 5 -3.98 15.11 -22.00
CA THR A 5 -4.16 13.95 -22.90
C THR A 5 -3.08 13.81 -23.96
N LEU A 6 -2.38 14.90 -24.33
CA LEU A 6 -1.36 14.90 -25.40
C LEU A 6 0.07 14.87 -24.87
N GLN A 7 0.26 14.89 -23.55
CA GLN A 7 1.56 14.78 -22.90
C GLN A 7 1.51 13.69 -21.82
N MET A 8 2.62 12.99 -21.65
CA MET A 8 2.75 11.93 -20.65
C MET A 8 2.91 12.48 -19.23
N GLY A 9 2.60 11.64 -18.25
CA GLY A 9 2.82 11.94 -16.84
C GLY A 9 1.79 12.90 -16.25
N TYR A 10 2.11 13.41 -15.07
CA TYR A 10 1.27 14.33 -14.31
C TYR A 10 2.14 15.26 -13.46
N PRO A 11 1.61 16.42 -13.00
CA PRO A 11 2.39 17.35 -12.23
C PRO A 11 2.44 16.99 -10.74
N VAL A 12 3.49 17.43 -10.08
CA VAL A 12 3.47 17.75 -8.65
C VAL A 12 3.25 19.25 -8.50
N VAL A 13 2.32 19.62 -7.63
CA VAL A 13 2.00 21.01 -7.28
C VAL A 13 2.57 21.30 -5.91
N THR A 14 3.55 22.19 -5.83
CA THR A 14 4.12 22.63 -4.54
C THR A 14 3.43 23.92 -4.10
N ILE A 15 2.89 23.92 -2.88
CA ILE A 15 2.19 25.05 -2.28
C ILE A 15 3.00 25.52 -1.07
N SER A 16 3.34 26.80 -1.04
CA SER A 16 4.08 27.43 0.06
C SER A 16 3.41 28.74 0.46
N LYS A 17 3.45 29.07 1.75
CA LYS A 17 3.05 30.41 2.20
C LYS A 17 4.03 31.43 1.65
N ASN A 18 3.53 32.61 1.28
CA ASN A 18 4.39 33.69 0.82
C ASN A 18 4.71 34.62 2.01
N ASP A 19 5.97 34.60 2.46
CA ASP A 19 6.40 35.39 3.62
C ASP A 19 6.42 36.91 3.37
N SER A 20 6.37 37.34 2.11
CA SER A 20 6.45 38.76 1.72
C SER A 20 5.09 39.44 1.56
N LEU A 21 4.02 38.65 1.43
CA LEU A 21 2.68 39.14 1.10
C LEU A 21 1.65 38.44 1.99
N ASP A 22 1.02 39.23 2.88
CA ASP A 22 -0.02 38.72 3.78
C ASP A 22 -1.12 37.96 3.03
N ASN A 23 -1.52 36.82 3.61
CA ASN A 23 -2.59 35.97 3.11
C ASN A 23 -2.41 35.59 1.62
N SER A 24 -1.19 35.22 1.24
CA SER A 24 -0.92 34.73 -0.11
C SER A 24 -0.07 33.47 -0.11
N VAL A 25 -0.25 32.68 -1.16
CA VAL A 25 0.47 31.43 -1.39
C VAL A 25 1.19 31.50 -2.72
N THR A 26 2.39 30.95 -2.74
CA THR A 26 3.13 30.68 -3.97
C THR A 26 2.89 29.23 -4.36
N ILE A 27 2.37 29.03 -5.56
CA ILE A 27 2.06 27.72 -6.13
C ILE A 27 2.98 27.50 -7.32
N SER A 28 3.67 26.36 -7.36
CA SER A 28 4.46 25.95 -8.51
C SER A 28 4.09 24.55 -8.98
N GLN A 29 4.17 24.31 -10.28
CA GLN A 29 3.97 23.01 -10.90
C GLN A 29 5.21 22.55 -11.64
N GLU A 30 5.50 21.26 -11.55
CA GLU A 30 6.50 20.59 -12.38
C GLU A 30 6.10 19.14 -12.65
N HIS A 31 6.71 18.52 -13.67
CA HIS A 31 6.47 17.11 -13.98
C HIS A 31 7.00 16.22 -12.84
N PHE A 32 6.10 15.44 -12.22
CA PHE A 32 6.48 14.50 -11.17
C PHE A 32 7.18 13.27 -11.75
N ILE A 33 8.37 12.98 -11.23
CA ILE A 33 9.18 11.81 -11.60
C ILE A 33 9.87 11.25 -10.36
N TYR A 34 10.07 9.94 -10.30
CA TYR A 34 10.78 9.30 -9.19
C TYR A 34 12.30 9.43 -9.31
N ASP A 35 12.83 9.42 -10.53
CA ASP A 35 14.26 9.48 -10.79
C ASP A 35 14.65 10.91 -11.15
N THR A 36 15.13 11.68 -10.18
CA THR A 36 15.62 13.04 -10.42
C THR A 36 16.90 13.05 -11.25
N ASP A 37 17.67 11.97 -11.25
CA ASP A 37 18.89 11.84 -12.07
C ASP A 37 18.55 11.56 -13.53
N ALA A 38 17.39 10.97 -13.83
CA ALA A 38 16.90 10.84 -15.20
C ALA A 38 16.74 12.21 -15.90
N LYS A 39 16.39 13.29 -15.16
CA LYS A 39 16.40 14.67 -15.69
C LYS A 39 17.79 15.08 -16.18
N ILE A 40 18.83 14.66 -15.46
CA ILE A 40 20.23 14.97 -15.77
C ILE A 40 20.73 14.12 -16.94
N GLN A 41 20.36 12.84 -16.97
CA GLN A 41 20.84 11.88 -17.97
C GLN A 41 20.17 12.03 -19.34
N ASN A 42 18.89 12.41 -19.38
CA ASN A 42 18.13 12.55 -20.62
C ASN A 42 17.43 13.90 -20.74
N PRO A 43 18.18 15.02 -20.75
CA PRO A 43 17.61 16.36 -20.71
C PRO A 43 16.62 16.60 -21.86
N GLU A 44 16.80 16.00 -23.04
CA GLU A 44 15.87 16.13 -24.18
C GLU A 44 14.45 15.60 -23.91
N LEU A 45 14.31 14.52 -23.12
CA LEU A 45 13.00 14.01 -22.71
C LEU A 45 12.28 14.97 -21.76
N PHE A 46 13.05 15.78 -21.02
CA PHE A 46 12.58 16.75 -20.03
C PHE A 46 12.65 18.21 -20.49
N ASN A 47 13.16 18.47 -21.71
CA ASN A 47 13.27 19.80 -22.33
C ASN A 47 11.92 20.27 -22.90
N LYS A 48 10.92 19.40 -22.92
CA LYS A 48 9.54 19.81 -23.15
C LYS A 48 9.08 20.61 -21.93
N SER A 49 8.64 21.85 -22.14
CA SER A 49 7.99 22.68 -21.14
C SER A 49 6.66 22.07 -20.72
N PHE A 50 6.70 20.97 -19.97
CA PHE A 50 5.53 20.31 -19.40
C PHE A 50 4.81 21.31 -18.48
N GLN A 51 3.58 21.63 -18.86
CA GLN A 51 2.70 22.53 -18.14
C GLN A 51 1.29 21.98 -18.26
N TRP A 52 0.56 22.03 -17.17
CA TRP A 52 -0.82 21.63 -17.07
C TRP A 52 -1.69 22.83 -16.74
N GLN A 53 -2.95 22.74 -17.16
CA GLN A 53 -4.01 23.64 -16.72
C GLN A 53 -4.68 22.95 -15.54
N ILE A 54 -4.33 23.35 -14.32
CA ILE A 54 -4.66 22.62 -13.10
C ILE A 54 -5.77 23.36 -12.33
N PRO A 55 -6.97 22.77 -12.17
CA PRO A 55 -7.97 23.27 -11.23
C PRO A 55 -7.59 22.82 -9.81
N LEU A 56 -6.79 23.63 -9.12
CA LEU A 56 -6.37 23.35 -7.76
C LEU A 56 -7.46 23.78 -6.77
N THR A 57 -8.08 22.82 -6.09
CA THR A 57 -8.85 23.11 -4.88
C THR A 57 -7.90 23.32 -3.70
N LEU A 58 -8.13 24.37 -2.91
CA LEU A 58 -7.30 24.74 -1.77
C LEU A 58 -8.21 25.08 -0.57
N ALA A 59 -7.87 24.54 0.59
CA ALA A 59 -8.47 24.91 1.87
C ALA A 59 -7.40 25.29 2.89
N VAL A 60 -7.80 26.09 3.88
CA VAL A 60 -7.00 26.49 5.03
C VAL A 60 -7.66 25.89 6.26
N GLY A 61 -6.89 25.29 7.16
CA GLY A 61 -7.43 24.69 8.37
C GLY A 61 -6.56 24.87 9.60
N ASN A 62 -7.15 24.58 10.75
CA ASN A 62 -6.51 24.53 12.05
C ASN A 62 -7.06 23.34 12.86
N SER A 63 -6.74 23.30 14.15
CA SER A 63 -7.11 22.21 15.06
C SER A 63 -8.62 21.91 15.16
N SER A 64 -9.49 22.88 14.85
CA SER A 64 -10.94 22.78 15.04
C SER A 64 -11.77 22.98 13.78
N HIS A 65 -11.22 23.61 12.74
CA HIS A 65 -11.99 24.01 11.57
C HIS A 65 -11.17 23.93 10.28
N ILE A 66 -11.84 23.58 9.18
CA ILE A 66 -11.33 23.67 7.81
C ILE A 66 -12.25 24.62 7.00
N SER A 67 -11.66 25.56 6.26
CA SER A 67 -12.41 26.49 5.41
C SER A 67 -13.12 25.78 4.25
N THR A 68 -14.10 26.45 3.66
CA THR A 68 -14.60 26.06 2.33
C THR A 68 -13.47 26.08 1.31
N GLU A 69 -13.49 25.14 0.39
CA GLU A 69 -12.50 25.07 -0.68
C GLU A 69 -12.62 26.27 -1.63
N THR A 70 -11.48 26.76 -2.09
CA THR A 70 -11.38 27.75 -3.17
C THR A 70 -10.71 27.08 -4.37
N ILE A 71 -11.19 27.37 -5.58
CA ILE A 71 -10.60 26.85 -6.82
C ILE A 71 -9.65 27.89 -7.40
N ILE A 72 -8.40 27.49 -7.62
CA ILE A 72 -7.34 28.28 -8.25
C ILE A 72 -6.96 27.58 -9.56
N TRP A 73 -7.03 28.29 -10.68
CA TRP A 73 -6.56 27.78 -11.97
C TRP A 73 -5.08 28.08 -12.16
N VAL A 74 -4.22 27.09 -11.97
CA VAL A 74 -2.77 27.22 -12.13
C VAL A 74 -2.41 26.96 -13.59
N SER A 75 -1.87 27.97 -14.26
CA SER A 75 -1.54 27.92 -15.70
C SER A 75 -0.04 27.97 -15.99
N ASN A 76 0.69 28.75 -15.20
CA ASN A 76 2.12 28.96 -15.32
C ASN A 76 2.92 28.03 -14.41
N LYS A 77 4.24 28.00 -14.58
CA LYS A 77 5.15 27.19 -13.74
C LYS A 77 5.12 27.61 -12.28
N THR A 78 5.02 28.91 -12.01
CA THR A 78 4.97 29.49 -10.68
C THR A 78 4.02 30.68 -10.70
N GLU A 79 3.10 30.75 -9.75
CA GLU A 79 2.12 31.83 -9.61
C GLU A 79 1.90 32.15 -8.13
N THR A 80 1.59 33.41 -7.84
CA THR A 80 1.21 33.85 -6.49
C THR A 80 -0.27 34.19 -6.50
N HIS A 81 -1.00 33.64 -5.52
CA HIS A 81 -2.43 33.84 -5.38
C HIS A 81 -2.76 34.31 -3.97
N ARG A 82 -3.69 35.26 -3.86
CA ARG A 82 -4.27 35.63 -2.57
C ARG A 82 -5.22 34.53 -2.12
N VAL A 83 -5.15 34.20 -0.84
CA VAL A 83 -6.01 33.22 -0.19
C VAL A 83 -6.76 33.89 0.96
N GLY A 84 -7.67 33.14 1.59
CA GLY A 84 -8.29 33.58 2.85
C GLY A 84 -7.26 33.84 3.94
N HIS A 85 -7.72 34.21 5.13
CA HIS A 85 -6.82 34.43 6.25
C HIS A 85 -5.97 33.17 6.53
N VAL A 86 -4.64 33.32 6.55
CA VAL A 86 -3.68 32.25 6.87
C VAL A 86 -2.70 32.82 7.90
N ASP A 87 -2.79 32.35 9.14
CA ASP A 87 -1.81 32.65 10.17
C ASP A 87 -0.67 31.61 10.19
N GLY A 88 0.26 31.72 11.15
CA GLY A 88 1.40 30.80 11.28
C GLY A 88 1.05 29.37 11.72
N GLU A 89 -0.08 29.19 12.39
CA GLU A 89 -0.54 27.92 12.98
C GLU A 89 -1.51 27.16 12.06
N MET A 90 -2.10 27.85 11.09
CA MET A 90 -2.97 27.26 10.08
C MET A 90 -2.18 26.46 9.04
N TRP A 91 -2.68 25.29 8.67
CA TRP A 91 -2.16 24.48 7.57
C TRP A 91 -2.93 24.75 6.28
N LEU A 92 -2.23 24.60 5.15
CA LEU A 92 -2.76 24.59 3.80
C LEU A 92 -2.98 23.14 3.35
N LEU A 93 -4.10 22.90 2.66
CA LEU A 93 -4.42 21.61 2.07
C LEU A 93 -4.91 21.80 0.64
N GLY A 94 -4.11 21.34 -0.32
CA GLY A 94 -4.47 21.29 -1.73
C GLY A 94 -5.13 19.98 -2.13
N ASN A 95 -5.82 20.00 -3.27
CA ASN A 95 -6.50 18.85 -3.87
C ASN A 95 -7.53 18.20 -2.93
N ILE A 96 -8.54 18.97 -2.52
CA ILE A 96 -9.62 18.50 -1.66
C ILE A 96 -10.29 17.26 -2.26
N ASN A 97 -10.39 16.23 -1.43
CA ASN A 97 -10.83 14.87 -1.76
C ASN A 97 -10.05 14.17 -2.89
N GLN A 98 -8.85 14.64 -3.23
CA GLN A 98 -7.99 14.04 -4.27
C GLN A 98 -8.69 13.92 -5.64
N THR A 99 -9.47 14.95 -6.00
CA THR A 99 -10.26 14.97 -7.23
C THR A 99 -9.42 15.31 -8.47
N GLY A 100 -8.31 16.02 -8.28
CA GLY A 100 -7.35 16.34 -9.33
C GLY A 100 -6.30 15.24 -9.52
N TYR A 101 -5.91 15.01 -10.78
CA TYR A 101 -4.87 14.04 -11.15
C TYR A 101 -3.46 14.62 -11.03
N PHE A 102 -3.06 15.00 -9.82
CA PHE A 102 -1.75 15.55 -9.51
C PHE A 102 -1.41 15.32 -8.04
N ARG A 103 -0.12 15.34 -7.71
CA ARG A 103 0.36 15.24 -6.31
C ARG A 103 0.49 16.64 -5.71
N VAL A 104 0.32 16.75 -4.40
CA VAL A 104 0.52 18.02 -3.70
C VAL A 104 1.69 17.92 -2.73
N ASN A 105 2.65 18.82 -2.92
CA ASN A 105 3.76 19.01 -2.00
C ASN A 105 3.63 20.34 -1.25
N TYR A 106 4.28 20.41 -0.09
CA TYR A 106 4.34 21.61 0.72
C TYR A 106 5.76 21.81 1.27
N ASP A 107 6.03 22.99 1.80
CA ASP A 107 7.22 23.20 2.62
C ASP A 107 7.16 22.35 3.92
N LEU A 108 8.31 22.17 4.57
CA LEU A 108 8.41 21.35 5.77
C LEU A 108 7.61 21.89 6.95
N HIS A 109 7.34 23.19 7.01
CA HIS A 109 6.53 23.77 8.08
C HIS A 109 5.08 23.33 7.93
N ASN A 110 4.51 23.46 6.73
CA ASN A 110 3.14 23.02 6.47
C ASN A 110 2.98 21.50 6.64
N TRP A 111 3.95 20.68 6.20
CA TRP A 111 3.92 19.24 6.47
C TRP A 111 3.87 18.92 7.97
N ARG A 112 4.65 19.63 8.80
CA ARG A 112 4.59 19.46 10.26
C ARG A 112 3.24 19.82 10.84
N LEU A 113 2.63 20.92 10.37
CA LEU A 113 1.28 21.32 10.81
C LEU A 113 0.23 20.27 10.43
N LEU A 114 0.30 19.70 9.22
CA LEU A 114 -0.59 18.62 8.78
C LEU A 114 -0.39 17.35 9.63
N ILE A 115 0.85 16.96 9.92
CA ILE A 115 1.15 15.82 10.81
C ILE A 115 0.60 16.07 12.21
N GLN A 116 0.80 17.27 12.76
CA GLN A 116 0.25 17.65 14.07
C GLN A 116 -1.28 17.60 14.07
N GLN A 117 -1.93 18.06 12.99
CA GLN A 117 -3.38 17.98 12.84
C GLN A 117 -3.85 16.52 12.89
N LEU A 118 -3.23 15.63 12.12
CA LEU A 118 -3.58 14.20 12.08
C LEU A 118 -3.39 13.52 13.44
N MET A 119 -2.33 13.89 14.17
CA MET A 119 -2.04 13.37 15.51
C MET A 119 -3.00 13.92 16.59
N THR A 120 -3.53 15.13 16.41
CA THR A 120 -4.41 15.79 17.39
C THR A 120 -5.88 15.47 17.14
N ASN A 121 -6.34 15.63 15.90
CA ASN A 121 -7.69 15.34 15.48
C ASN A 121 -7.71 15.06 13.96
N PRO A 122 -7.61 13.78 13.53
CA PRO A 122 -7.60 13.44 12.12
C PRO A 122 -8.95 13.71 11.44
N THR A 123 -10.06 13.78 12.19
CA THR A 123 -11.41 13.90 11.61
C THR A 123 -11.70 15.25 10.94
N ILE A 124 -10.90 16.29 11.22
CA ILE A 124 -11.01 17.60 10.56
C ILE A 124 -10.65 17.49 9.07
N ILE A 125 -9.67 16.64 8.72
CA ILE A 125 -9.27 16.39 7.34
C ILE A 125 -10.13 15.25 6.81
N SER A 126 -10.72 15.41 5.61
CA SER A 126 -11.57 14.36 5.03
C SER A 126 -10.82 13.05 4.81
N VAL A 127 -11.54 11.93 4.81
CA VAL A 127 -10.95 10.58 4.62
C VAL A 127 -10.14 10.50 3.32
N GLY A 128 -10.66 11.09 2.23
CA GLY A 128 -9.96 11.14 0.94
C GLY A 128 -8.67 11.93 1.00
N ASN A 129 -8.66 13.08 1.68
CA ASN A 129 -7.43 13.85 1.87
C ASN A 129 -6.43 13.16 2.79
N ARG A 130 -6.86 12.48 3.87
CA ARG A 130 -5.94 11.71 4.71
C ARG A 130 -5.23 10.61 3.93
N ALA A 131 -5.97 9.84 3.14
CA ALA A 131 -5.40 8.82 2.26
C ALA A 131 -4.45 9.43 1.23
N GLY A 132 -4.84 10.55 0.60
CA GLY A 132 -4.01 11.26 -0.35
C GLY A 132 -2.73 11.84 0.26
N LEU A 133 -2.78 12.40 1.47
CA LEU A 133 -1.60 12.90 2.19
C LEU A 133 -0.59 11.78 2.45
N ILE A 134 -1.07 10.60 2.87
CA ILE A 134 -0.21 9.41 3.05
C ILE A 134 0.39 8.98 1.72
N ASP A 135 -0.40 8.84 0.66
CA ASP A 135 0.13 8.44 -0.66
C ASP A 135 1.15 9.47 -1.18
N ASP A 136 0.84 10.76 -1.10
CA ASP A 136 1.72 11.84 -1.54
C ASP A 136 3.01 11.86 -0.73
N VAL A 137 2.97 11.83 0.61
CA VAL A 137 4.19 11.99 1.42
C VAL A 137 5.21 10.87 1.12
N PHE A 138 4.77 9.62 0.96
CA PHE A 138 5.68 8.51 0.62
C PHE A 138 6.24 8.62 -0.80
N ASN A 139 5.40 8.98 -1.78
CA ASN A 139 5.87 9.10 -3.16
C ASN A 139 6.76 10.33 -3.38
N LEU A 140 6.48 11.44 -2.68
CA LEU A 140 7.32 12.64 -2.66
C LEU A 140 8.67 12.36 -2.01
N ALA A 141 8.71 11.65 -0.88
CA ALA A 141 9.96 11.26 -0.25
C ALA A 141 10.76 10.29 -1.14
N ARG A 142 10.10 9.31 -1.77
CA ARG A 142 10.73 8.42 -2.74
C ARG A 142 11.35 9.17 -3.93
N ALA A 143 10.68 10.21 -4.40
CA ALA A 143 11.13 11.06 -5.50
C ALA A 143 12.13 12.16 -5.07
N GLY A 144 12.54 12.20 -3.80
CA GLY A 144 13.55 13.15 -3.30
C GLY A 144 13.03 14.56 -2.96
N TYR A 145 11.71 14.80 -3.01
CA TYR A 145 11.11 16.08 -2.61
C TYR A 145 11.08 16.30 -1.11
N LEU A 146 11.06 15.21 -0.33
CA LEU A 146 10.94 15.23 1.12
C LEU A 146 11.98 14.32 1.78
N PRO A 147 12.47 14.71 2.97
CA PRO A 147 13.25 13.81 3.82
C PRO A 147 12.47 12.54 4.19
N GLN A 148 13.15 11.40 4.21
CA GLN A 148 12.53 10.08 4.46
C GLN A 148 11.89 9.93 5.85
N ASN A 149 12.25 10.78 6.81
CA ASN A 149 11.63 10.77 8.14
C ASN A 149 10.22 11.39 8.15
N VAL A 150 9.86 12.23 7.18
CA VAL A 150 8.54 12.91 7.14
C VAL A 150 7.39 11.91 6.92
N PRO A 151 7.44 10.98 5.93
CA PRO A 151 6.43 9.93 5.79
C PRO A 151 6.25 9.08 7.04
N LEU A 152 7.36 8.69 7.69
CA LEU A 152 7.33 7.90 8.92
C LEU A 152 6.68 8.70 10.06
N GLN A 153 7.03 9.98 10.23
CA GLN A 153 6.34 10.83 11.20
C GLN A 153 4.84 10.99 10.90
N MET A 154 4.43 10.98 9.63
CA MET A 154 3.02 11.03 9.29
C MET A 154 2.29 9.78 9.78
N ILE A 155 2.74 8.58 9.43
CA ILE A 155 1.99 7.34 9.75
C ILE A 155 1.91 7.01 11.25
N SER A 156 2.61 7.72 12.14
CA SER A 156 2.43 7.52 13.59
C SER A 156 1.01 7.82 14.07
N TYR A 157 0.22 8.60 13.31
CA TYR A 157 -1.17 8.87 13.67
C TYR A 157 -2.11 7.67 13.43
N LEU A 158 -1.70 6.66 12.64
CA LEU A 158 -2.56 5.55 12.21
C LEU A 158 -3.22 4.80 13.36
N SER A 159 -2.58 4.74 14.54
CA SER A 159 -3.18 4.16 15.75
C SER A 159 -4.55 4.79 16.12
N GLN A 160 -4.80 6.03 15.71
CA GLN A 160 -6.05 6.78 15.91
C GLN A 160 -7.00 6.72 14.70
N GLU A 161 -6.54 6.22 13.55
CA GLU A 161 -7.32 6.17 12.32
C GLU A 161 -8.42 5.12 12.37
N THR A 162 -9.62 5.48 11.91
CA THR A 162 -10.81 4.62 11.95
C THR A 162 -11.37 4.26 10.59
N GLU A 163 -10.86 4.84 9.52
CA GLU A 163 -11.40 4.67 8.17
C GLU A 163 -10.46 3.81 7.31
N PHE A 164 -11.03 3.05 6.38
CA PHE A 164 -10.28 2.12 5.53
C PHE A 164 -9.24 2.81 4.62
N LEU A 165 -9.62 3.88 3.92
CA LEU A 165 -8.78 4.43 2.84
C LEU A 165 -7.38 4.89 3.30
N PRO A 166 -7.20 5.58 4.45
CA PRO A 166 -5.86 5.97 4.89
C PRO A 166 -5.00 4.78 5.32
N TRP A 167 -5.60 3.75 5.92
CA TRP A 167 -4.91 2.47 6.20
C TRP A 167 -4.45 1.78 4.92
N HIS A 168 -5.31 1.75 3.90
CA HIS A 168 -4.99 1.16 2.60
C HIS A 168 -3.88 1.94 1.86
N ALA A 169 -3.88 3.28 1.94
CA ALA A 169 -2.80 4.09 1.40
C ALA A 169 -1.46 3.80 2.11
N ALA A 170 -1.49 3.70 3.44
CA ALA A 170 -0.31 3.38 4.23
C ALA A 170 0.23 1.98 3.94
N SER A 171 -0.63 0.96 3.89
CA SER A 171 -0.21 -0.43 3.72
C SER A 171 0.55 -0.65 2.41
N ARG A 172 0.08 -0.04 1.32
CA ARG A 172 0.74 -0.10 0.01
C ARG A 172 2.16 0.45 0.06
N ALA A 173 2.39 1.55 0.76
CA ALA A 173 3.72 2.12 0.95
C ALA A 173 4.58 1.24 1.88
N LEU A 174 4.00 0.74 2.97
CA LEU A 174 4.69 -0.09 3.96
C LEU A 174 5.15 -1.43 3.37
N TYR A 175 4.33 -2.13 2.59
CA TYR A 175 4.75 -3.37 1.93
C TYR A 175 5.86 -3.15 0.90
N GLN A 176 5.91 -1.97 0.27
CA GLN A 176 7.02 -1.64 -0.63
C GLN A 176 8.32 -1.44 0.15
N LEU A 177 8.26 -0.70 1.26
CA LEU A 177 9.43 -0.49 2.13
C LEU A 177 9.89 -1.80 2.77
N ASP A 178 8.98 -2.65 3.21
CA ASP A 178 9.27 -3.98 3.74
C ASP A 178 10.09 -4.79 2.74
N LYS A 179 9.66 -4.88 1.47
CA LYS A 179 10.40 -5.56 0.40
C LYS A 179 11.78 -4.98 0.10
N LEU A 180 11.97 -3.68 0.32
CA LEU A 180 13.28 -3.02 0.12
C LEU A 180 14.22 -3.30 1.31
N LEU A 181 13.66 -3.44 2.51
CA LEU A 181 14.39 -3.60 3.75
C LEU A 181 14.57 -5.07 4.16
N ASP A 182 13.83 -6.03 3.59
CA ASP A 182 13.81 -7.45 3.99
C ASP A 182 15.17 -8.19 4.03
N ARG A 183 16.22 -7.57 3.48
CA ARG A 183 17.60 -8.10 3.44
C ARG A 183 18.61 -7.15 4.07
N THR A 184 18.15 -6.12 4.77
CA THR A 184 18.99 -5.19 5.52
C THR A 184 18.92 -5.51 7.01
N GLU A 185 19.95 -5.09 7.75
CA GLU A 185 20.00 -5.29 9.21
C GLU A 185 18.88 -4.53 9.94
N ASP A 186 18.38 -3.46 9.33
CA ASP A 186 17.34 -2.58 9.88
C ASP A 186 15.90 -3.09 9.69
N HIS A 187 15.70 -4.22 9.00
CA HIS A 187 14.36 -4.78 8.74
C HIS A 187 13.55 -4.98 10.02
N SER A 188 14.20 -5.51 11.06
CA SER A 188 13.59 -5.76 12.37
C SER A 188 13.12 -4.46 13.04
N LEU A 189 13.94 -3.41 12.99
CA LEU A 189 13.60 -2.09 13.54
C LEU A 189 12.41 -1.46 12.80
N PHE A 190 12.38 -1.60 11.47
CA PHE A 190 11.24 -1.14 10.67
C PHE A 190 9.97 -1.91 11.00
N SER A 191 10.05 -3.24 11.12
CA SER A 191 8.92 -4.10 11.46
C SER A 191 8.35 -3.76 12.83
N ASP A 192 9.20 -3.60 13.84
CA ASP A 192 8.80 -3.16 15.18
C ASP A 192 8.13 -1.77 15.16
N TYR A 193 8.67 -0.86 14.36
CA TYR A 193 8.09 0.46 14.20
C TYR A 193 6.70 0.41 13.56
N VAL A 194 6.50 -0.40 12.52
CA VAL A 194 5.17 -0.57 11.90
C VAL A 194 4.19 -1.21 12.87
N LEU A 195 4.60 -2.27 13.57
CA LEU A 195 3.76 -2.96 14.54
C LEU A 195 3.26 -2.05 15.66
N ARG A 196 4.08 -1.12 16.16
CA ARG A 196 3.65 -0.14 17.18
C ARG A 196 2.42 0.68 16.75
N GLN A 197 2.25 0.90 15.44
CA GLN A 197 1.15 1.73 14.92
C GLN A 197 -0.09 0.87 14.62
N VAL A 198 0.12 -0.38 14.22
CA VAL A 198 -0.91 -1.34 13.82
C VAL A 198 -1.55 -2.03 15.04
N GLU A 199 -0.74 -2.39 16.04
CA GLU A 199 -1.15 -3.26 17.15
C GLU A 199 -2.34 -2.72 17.97
N PRO A 200 -2.42 -1.42 18.33
CA PRO A 200 -3.58 -0.89 19.06
C PRO A 200 -4.90 -1.11 18.32
N LYS A 201 -4.88 -0.94 17.00
CA LYS A 201 -6.06 -1.11 16.14
C LYS A 201 -6.39 -2.59 15.94
N TYR A 202 -5.37 -3.41 15.71
CA TYR A 202 -5.49 -4.84 15.56
C TYR A 202 -6.15 -5.52 16.78
N LEU A 203 -5.68 -5.20 17.98
CA LEU A 203 -6.22 -5.76 19.23
C LEU A 203 -7.67 -5.35 19.47
N LYS A 204 -8.08 -4.17 19.00
CA LYS A 204 -9.46 -3.69 19.11
C LYS A 204 -10.42 -4.44 18.18
N PHE A 205 -9.99 -4.80 16.97
CA PHE A 205 -10.85 -5.54 16.03
C PHE A 205 -10.94 -7.03 16.35
N GLY A 206 -9.82 -7.65 16.73
CA GLY A 206 -9.75 -9.10 16.89
C GLY A 206 -10.00 -9.86 15.58
N TRP A 207 -10.11 -11.18 15.69
CA TRP A 207 -10.39 -12.08 14.56
C TRP A 207 -11.90 -12.19 14.31
N PRO A 208 -12.34 -12.31 13.05
CA PRO A 208 -13.76 -12.49 12.76
C PRO A 208 -14.25 -13.80 13.40
N ALA A 209 -15.23 -13.70 14.28
CA ALA A 209 -15.88 -14.88 14.85
C ALA A 209 -16.86 -15.46 13.83
N THR A 210 -16.75 -16.75 13.54
CA THR A 210 -17.84 -17.47 12.87
C THR A 210 -18.97 -17.61 13.89
N SER A 211 -20.16 -17.12 13.57
CA SER A 211 -21.31 -17.41 14.42
C SER A 211 -21.55 -18.93 14.48
N PRO A 212 -22.10 -19.47 15.58
CA PRO A 212 -22.38 -20.91 15.71
C PRO A 212 -23.27 -21.47 14.58
N ASP A 213 -24.07 -20.60 13.98
CA ASP A 213 -25.00 -20.82 12.88
C ASP A 213 -24.40 -20.58 11.48
N GLY A 214 -23.14 -20.16 11.39
CA GLY A 214 -22.44 -19.91 10.12
C GLY A 214 -22.89 -18.65 9.38
N SER A 215 -23.67 -17.79 10.03
CA SER A 215 -24.06 -16.46 9.54
C SER A 215 -22.96 -15.43 9.79
N PHE A 216 -22.59 -14.66 8.77
CA PHE A 216 -21.70 -13.52 8.98
C PHE A 216 -22.51 -12.37 9.57
N MET A 217 -22.05 -11.76 10.68
CA MET A 217 -22.64 -10.52 11.17
C MET A 217 -22.56 -9.49 10.04
N GLN A 218 -23.68 -8.82 9.75
CA GLN A 218 -23.77 -7.83 8.69
C GLN A 218 -23.06 -6.54 9.13
N VAL A 219 -21.74 -6.52 8.99
CA VAL A 219 -20.88 -5.36 9.24
C VAL A 219 -20.88 -4.51 7.96
N ALA A 220 -20.72 -3.19 8.09
CA ALA A 220 -20.53 -2.35 6.92
C ALA A 220 -19.25 -2.77 6.17
N TYR A 221 -19.33 -2.95 4.85
CA TYR A 221 -18.22 -3.40 3.99
C TYR A 221 -16.88 -2.71 4.28
N GLN A 222 -16.89 -1.38 4.49
CA GLN A 222 -15.68 -0.62 4.81
C GLN A 222 -15.02 -1.01 6.14
N ALA A 223 -15.79 -1.43 7.13
CA ALA A 223 -15.25 -1.88 8.40
C ALA A 223 -14.67 -3.31 8.29
N GLU A 224 -15.24 -4.17 7.43
CA GLU A 224 -14.66 -5.48 7.11
C GLU A 224 -13.32 -5.33 6.38
N GLU A 225 -13.26 -4.45 5.38
CA GLU A 225 -12.02 -4.17 4.63
C GLU A 225 -10.96 -3.56 5.54
N LEU A 226 -11.33 -2.63 6.43
CA LEU A 226 -10.38 -2.09 7.41
C LEU A 226 -9.87 -3.16 8.38
N GLN A 227 -10.73 -4.02 8.91
CA GLN A 227 -10.32 -5.11 9.79
C GLN A 227 -9.33 -6.03 9.06
N ARG A 228 -9.62 -6.39 7.81
CA ARG A 228 -8.74 -7.22 6.98
C ARG A 228 -7.39 -6.55 6.75
N GLU A 229 -7.38 -5.27 6.37
CA GLU A 229 -6.16 -4.50 6.10
C GLU A 229 -5.24 -4.44 7.34
N VAL A 230 -5.82 -4.09 8.49
CA VAL A 230 -5.08 -4.01 9.78
C VAL A 230 -4.56 -5.38 10.19
N MET A 231 -5.35 -6.44 9.97
CA MET A 231 -4.91 -7.79 10.29
C MET A 231 -3.78 -8.26 9.37
N MET A 232 -3.89 -8.02 8.06
CA MET A 232 -2.84 -8.36 7.10
C MET A 232 -1.51 -7.69 7.46
N LEU A 233 -1.54 -6.39 7.82
CA LEU A 233 -0.36 -5.69 8.32
C LEU A 233 0.18 -6.33 9.60
N ALA A 234 -0.67 -6.60 10.59
CA ALA A 234 -0.22 -7.20 11.85
C ALA A 234 0.48 -8.55 11.62
N CYS A 235 -0.09 -9.41 10.78
CA CYS A 235 0.46 -10.73 10.48
C CYS A 235 1.77 -10.66 9.67
N SER A 236 1.78 -9.82 8.62
CA SER A 236 2.94 -9.67 7.73
C SER A 236 4.15 -9.11 8.44
N PHE A 237 3.94 -8.20 9.39
CA PHE A 237 5.02 -7.57 10.18
C PHE A 237 5.35 -8.33 11.48
N GLY A 238 4.85 -9.56 11.66
CA GLY A 238 5.31 -10.44 12.73
C GLY A 238 4.57 -10.33 14.07
N ASN A 239 3.33 -9.85 14.09
CA ASN A 239 2.56 -9.79 15.34
C ASN A 239 2.32 -11.21 15.90
N LYS A 240 2.89 -11.49 17.08
CA LYS A 240 2.83 -12.79 17.75
C LYS A 240 1.42 -13.27 18.08
N HIS A 241 0.47 -12.35 18.33
CA HIS A 241 -0.91 -12.73 18.55
C HIS A 241 -1.57 -13.16 17.24
N CYS A 242 -1.35 -12.42 16.13
CA CYS A 242 -1.83 -12.88 14.83
C CYS A 242 -1.30 -14.27 14.50
N HIS A 243 0.03 -14.47 14.56
CA HIS A 243 0.65 -15.74 14.18
C HIS A 243 0.06 -16.92 14.95
N ARG A 244 -0.11 -16.79 16.27
CA ARG A 244 -0.74 -17.83 17.10
C ARG A 244 -2.17 -18.14 16.68
N GLN A 245 -2.96 -17.12 16.34
CA GLN A 245 -4.35 -17.31 15.91
C GLN A 245 -4.44 -17.97 14.53
N ALA A 246 -3.62 -17.53 13.58
CA ALA A 246 -3.53 -18.16 12.26
C ALA A 246 -3.14 -19.64 12.36
N VAL A 247 -2.12 -19.96 13.16
CA VAL A 247 -1.68 -21.34 13.44
C VAL A 247 -2.80 -22.16 14.10
N SER A 248 -3.53 -21.59 15.06
CA SER A 248 -4.69 -22.27 15.67
C SER A 248 -5.76 -22.59 14.64
N LEU A 249 -6.13 -21.62 13.81
CA LEU A 249 -7.20 -21.76 12.82
C LEU A 249 -6.87 -22.79 11.73
N ILE A 250 -5.62 -22.81 11.24
CA ILE A 250 -5.20 -23.81 10.24
C ILE A 250 -5.09 -25.20 10.87
N SER A 251 -4.62 -25.31 12.12
CA SER A 251 -4.58 -26.58 12.86
C SER A 251 -5.98 -27.16 13.08
N ASP A 252 -6.95 -26.31 13.43
CA ASP A 252 -8.36 -26.69 13.55
C ASP A 252 -8.93 -27.17 12.22
N TRP A 253 -8.56 -26.52 11.10
CA TRP A 253 -8.98 -26.96 9.78
C TRP A 253 -8.38 -28.33 9.41
N ILE A 254 -7.09 -28.53 9.66
CA ILE A 254 -6.39 -29.80 9.39
C ILE A 254 -7.03 -30.93 10.19
N SER A 255 -7.21 -30.74 11.51
CA SER A 255 -7.73 -31.77 12.40
C SER A 255 -9.20 -32.12 12.16
N SER A 256 -10.05 -31.13 11.87
CA SER A 256 -11.48 -31.34 11.65
C SER A 256 -11.84 -31.66 10.20
N ASN A 257 -10.91 -31.45 9.26
CA ASN A 257 -11.12 -31.46 7.82
C ASN A 257 -12.25 -30.53 7.34
N LYS A 258 -12.72 -29.60 8.19
CA LYS A 258 -13.78 -28.63 7.90
C LYS A 258 -13.21 -27.22 7.96
N ASN A 259 -13.21 -26.54 6.81
CA ASN A 259 -12.69 -25.18 6.70
C ASN A 259 -13.65 -24.19 7.38
N ARG A 260 -13.33 -23.79 8.61
CA ARG A 260 -14.09 -22.78 9.37
C ARG A 260 -13.49 -21.38 9.27
N ILE A 261 -12.43 -21.23 8.48
CA ILE A 261 -11.73 -19.96 8.35
C ILE A 261 -12.60 -19.02 7.51
N PRO A 262 -12.93 -17.82 8.03
CA PRO A 262 -13.71 -16.83 7.31
C PRO A 262 -13.05 -16.49 5.96
N PRO A 263 -13.80 -16.47 4.84
CA PRO A 263 -13.23 -16.26 3.51
C PRO A 263 -12.35 -15.01 3.36
N ASN A 264 -12.70 -13.92 4.05
CA ASN A 264 -11.99 -12.64 4.01
C ASN A 264 -10.57 -12.68 4.61
N VAL A 265 -10.22 -13.74 5.35
CA VAL A 265 -8.92 -13.85 6.05
C VAL A 265 -8.18 -15.15 5.73
N ARG A 266 -8.69 -15.94 4.78
CA ARG A 266 -8.10 -17.23 4.38
C ARG A 266 -6.69 -17.09 3.85
N ASP A 267 -6.46 -16.09 3.01
CA ASP A 267 -5.14 -15.77 2.46
C ASP A 267 -4.13 -15.52 3.58
N ILE A 268 -4.51 -14.72 4.59
CA ILE A 268 -3.67 -14.44 5.75
C ILE A 268 -3.37 -15.73 6.53
N VAL A 269 -4.40 -16.53 6.84
CA VAL A 269 -4.26 -17.75 7.65
C VAL A 269 -3.43 -18.81 6.92
N TYR A 270 -3.71 -19.05 5.64
CA TYR A 270 -3.01 -20.07 4.85
C TYR A 270 -1.55 -19.70 4.66
N CYS A 271 -1.28 -18.46 4.23
CA CYS A 271 0.08 -17.98 4.03
C CYS A 271 0.89 -18.03 5.35
N THR A 272 0.31 -17.56 6.46
CA THR A 272 0.97 -17.60 7.78
C THR A 272 1.22 -19.03 8.24
N GLY A 273 0.25 -19.94 8.06
CA GLY A 273 0.41 -21.35 8.41
C GLY A 273 1.51 -22.03 7.60
N VAL A 274 1.54 -21.82 6.28
CA VAL A 274 2.55 -22.38 5.39
C VAL A 274 3.95 -21.82 5.65
N SER A 275 4.07 -20.56 6.07
CA SER A 275 5.34 -19.94 6.45
C SER A 275 5.88 -20.47 7.78
N LEU A 276 5.03 -20.57 8.81
CA LEU A 276 5.47 -20.82 10.19
C LEU A 276 5.45 -22.29 10.62
N MET A 277 4.70 -23.16 9.93
CA MET A 277 4.54 -24.57 10.30
C MET A 277 5.38 -25.48 9.41
N ASP A 278 5.25 -26.80 9.60
CA ASP A 278 6.03 -27.81 8.90
C ASP A 278 5.50 -28.13 7.50
N GLU A 279 6.23 -29.02 6.80
CA GLU A 279 5.91 -29.47 5.44
C GLU A 279 4.52 -30.12 5.34
N ASP A 280 4.00 -30.71 6.42
CA ASP A 280 2.67 -31.34 6.43
C ASP A 280 1.56 -30.32 6.16
N VAL A 281 1.72 -29.09 6.65
CA VAL A 281 0.77 -28.00 6.35
C VAL A 281 0.82 -27.61 4.87
N TRP A 282 2.02 -27.56 4.28
CA TRP A 282 2.16 -27.29 2.84
C TRP A 282 1.49 -28.38 2.00
N GLU A 283 1.71 -29.66 2.34
CA GLU A 283 1.09 -30.80 1.65
C GLU A 283 -0.44 -30.80 1.80
N PHE A 284 -0.94 -30.43 2.98
CA PHE A 284 -2.37 -30.27 3.19
C PHE A 284 -2.95 -29.17 2.28
N ILE A 285 -2.31 -28.00 2.19
CA ILE A 285 -2.76 -26.92 1.30
C ILE A 285 -2.68 -27.35 -0.17
N TRP A 286 -1.63 -28.07 -0.57
CA TRP A 286 -1.46 -28.63 -1.91
C TRP A 286 -2.59 -29.60 -2.26
N MET A 287 -2.93 -30.53 -1.36
CA MET A 287 -4.07 -31.42 -1.49
C MET A 287 -5.39 -30.63 -1.63
N LYS A 288 -5.58 -29.58 -0.82
CA LYS A 288 -6.78 -28.74 -0.88
C LYS A 288 -6.89 -27.99 -2.19
N PHE A 289 -5.79 -27.47 -2.73
CA PHE A 289 -5.75 -26.82 -4.04
C PHE A 289 -6.28 -27.74 -5.15
N HIS A 290 -5.85 -29.00 -5.17
CA HIS A 290 -6.32 -29.98 -6.16
C HIS A 290 -7.78 -30.39 -5.95
N SER A 291 -8.21 -30.57 -4.69
CA SER A 291 -9.58 -31.01 -4.37
C SER A 291 -10.64 -29.92 -4.51
N SER A 292 -10.26 -28.65 -4.46
CA SER A 292 -11.18 -27.53 -4.54
C SER A 292 -11.76 -27.38 -5.96
N THR A 293 -13.04 -27.06 -6.06
CA THR A 293 -13.70 -26.72 -7.34
C THR A 293 -13.91 -25.21 -7.52
N ALA A 294 -13.78 -24.44 -6.44
CA ALA A 294 -13.96 -22.99 -6.46
C ALA A 294 -12.67 -22.31 -6.95
N ILE A 295 -12.76 -21.62 -8.09
CA ILE A 295 -11.62 -20.92 -8.71
C ILE A 295 -11.02 -19.87 -7.77
N SER A 296 -11.86 -19.12 -7.05
CA SER A 296 -11.42 -18.12 -6.07
C SER A 296 -10.60 -18.74 -4.94
N GLU A 297 -11.06 -19.87 -4.39
CA GLU A 297 -10.34 -20.61 -3.34
C GLU A 297 -9.02 -21.18 -3.88
N LYS A 298 -9.01 -21.73 -5.10
CA LYS A 298 -7.78 -22.26 -5.71
C LYS A 298 -6.68 -21.21 -5.80
N LYS A 299 -7.02 -19.98 -6.20
CA LYS A 299 -6.04 -18.88 -6.28
C LYS A 299 -5.42 -18.58 -4.91
N VAL A 300 -6.25 -18.51 -3.87
CA VAL A 300 -5.79 -18.25 -2.49
C VAL A 300 -4.90 -19.38 -1.97
N LEU A 301 -5.27 -20.64 -2.22
CA LEU A 301 -4.46 -21.80 -1.84
C LEU A 301 -3.12 -21.83 -2.60
N LEU A 302 -3.14 -21.54 -3.90
CA LEU A 302 -1.94 -21.49 -4.73
C LEU A 302 -0.97 -20.40 -4.29
N GLU A 303 -1.48 -19.20 -3.99
CA GLU A 303 -0.68 -18.11 -3.44
C GLU A 303 -0.09 -18.49 -2.07
N ALA A 304 -0.88 -19.10 -1.18
CA ALA A 304 -0.41 -19.52 0.14
C ALA A 304 0.77 -20.51 0.08
N LEU A 305 0.79 -21.44 -0.88
CA LEU A 305 1.89 -22.39 -1.08
C LEU A 305 3.24 -21.68 -1.36
N THR A 306 3.20 -20.45 -1.88
CA THR A 306 4.40 -19.64 -2.14
C THR A 306 4.94 -18.93 -0.90
N CYS A 307 4.20 -18.94 0.21
CA CYS A 307 4.61 -18.33 1.47
C CYS A 307 5.56 -19.21 2.30
N SER A 308 5.93 -20.40 1.82
CA SER A 308 6.78 -21.32 2.59
C SER A 308 8.16 -20.72 2.86
N ASP A 309 8.64 -20.92 4.08
CA ASP A 309 10.02 -20.58 4.46
C ASP A 309 11.03 -21.67 4.02
N ASN A 310 10.54 -22.78 3.46
CA ASN A 310 11.36 -23.87 2.96
C ASN A 310 11.65 -23.71 1.46
N ILE A 311 12.90 -23.36 1.14
CA ILE A 311 13.38 -23.17 -0.25
C ILE A 311 13.14 -24.41 -1.12
N PHE A 312 13.19 -25.63 -0.56
CA PHE A 312 12.94 -26.85 -1.31
C PHE A 312 11.47 -26.94 -1.76
N LEU A 313 10.51 -26.53 -0.92
CA LEU A 313 9.09 -26.50 -1.26
C LEU A 313 8.78 -25.44 -2.31
N LEU A 314 9.41 -24.25 -2.20
CA LEU A 314 9.30 -23.21 -3.24
C LEU A 314 9.85 -23.71 -4.59
N ASN A 315 10.98 -24.41 -4.58
CA ASN A 315 11.56 -24.98 -5.81
C ASN A 315 10.71 -26.12 -6.37
N ARG A 316 10.15 -26.96 -5.49
CA ARG A 316 9.21 -28.01 -5.89
C ARG A 316 8.00 -27.38 -6.58
N LEU A 317 7.38 -26.37 -5.98
CA LEU A 317 6.22 -25.68 -6.56
C LEU A 317 6.53 -25.08 -7.93
N LEU A 318 7.69 -24.42 -8.10
CA LEU A 318 8.12 -23.90 -9.40
C LEU A 318 8.23 -25.01 -10.45
N ASN A 319 8.84 -26.15 -10.11
CA ASN A 319 8.95 -27.26 -11.06
C ASN A 319 7.60 -27.90 -11.39
N LEU A 320 6.70 -28.01 -10.41
CA LEU A 320 5.34 -28.51 -10.61
C LEU A 320 4.50 -27.55 -11.46
N SER A 321 4.81 -26.24 -11.46
CA SER A 321 4.02 -25.26 -12.20
C SER A 321 4.03 -25.47 -13.71
N LEU A 322 5.10 -26.04 -14.29
CA LEU A 322 5.14 -26.36 -15.72
C LEU A 322 4.47 -27.69 -16.09
N THR A 323 3.86 -28.38 -15.13
CA THR A 323 3.11 -29.62 -15.38
C THR A 323 1.63 -29.27 -15.45
N SER A 324 1.06 -29.15 -16.65
CA SER A 324 -0.29 -28.64 -16.89
C SER A 324 -1.41 -29.42 -16.18
N ASP A 325 -1.21 -30.71 -15.92
CA ASP A 325 -2.14 -31.54 -15.14
C ASP A 325 -2.16 -31.19 -13.65
N LEU A 326 -1.10 -30.54 -13.15
CA LEU A 326 -0.95 -30.17 -11.75
C LEU A 326 -1.29 -28.71 -11.51
N VAL A 327 -0.77 -27.80 -12.33
CA VAL A 327 -1.05 -26.37 -12.24
C VAL A 327 -1.57 -25.90 -13.60
N PRO A 328 -2.72 -25.21 -13.66
CA PRO A 328 -3.23 -24.67 -14.92
C PRO A 328 -2.21 -23.72 -15.58
N ASP A 329 -2.05 -23.81 -16.90
CA ASP A 329 -1.06 -23.01 -17.64
C ASP A 329 -1.23 -21.49 -17.41
N GLN A 330 -2.45 -21.02 -17.22
CA GLN A 330 -2.77 -19.62 -16.92
C GLN A 330 -2.23 -19.13 -15.56
N ASP A 331 -2.00 -20.03 -14.60
CA ASP A 331 -1.55 -19.71 -13.24
C ASP A 331 -0.02 -19.81 -13.09
N VAL A 332 0.70 -20.29 -14.11
CA VAL A 332 2.17 -20.52 -14.06
C VAL A 332 2.94 -19.23 -13.79
N ILE A 333 2.58 -18.16 -14.50
CA ILE A 333 3.23 -16.85 -14.32
C ILE A 333 2.94 -16.29 -12.93
N ASP A 334 1.72 -16.46 -12.42
CA ASP A 334 1.35 -16.05 -11.07
C ASP A 334 2.17 -16.79 -10.01
N VAL A 335 2.39 -18.10 -10.16
CA VAL A 335 3.29 -18.87 -9.26
C VAL A 335 4.71 -18.29 -9.27
N ILE A 336 5.27 -18.00 -10.44
CA ILE A 336 6.63 -17.43 -10.54
C ILE A 336 6.69 -16.04 -9.88
N ILE A 337 5.68 -15.19 -10.10
CA ILE A 337 5.58 -13.86 -9.49
C ILE A 337 5.47 -13.97 -7.97
N HIS A 338 4.60 -14.85 -7.45
CA HIS A 338 4.38 -15.02 -6.02
C HIS A 338 5.61 -15.62 -5.30
N VAL A 339 6.26 -16.64 -5.86
CA VAL A 339 7.56 -17.13 -5.34
C VAL A 339 8.64 -16.05 -5.42
N GLY A 340 8.60 -15.19 -6.44
CA GLY A 340 9.50 -14.03 -6.57
C GLY A 340 9.29 -12.94 -5.51
N ARG A 341 8.07 -12.83 -4.95
CA ARG A 341 7.75 -11.91 -3.86
C ARG A 341 8.27 -12.41 -2.52
N ASN A 342 8.29 -13.73 -2.29
CA ASN A 342 8.87 -14.34 -1.09
C ASN A 342 10.37 -14.01 -0.98
N PRO A 343 10.86 -13.48 0.16
CA PRO A 343 12.28 -13.11 0.33
C PRO A 343 13.27 -14.26 0.05
N LEU A 344 12.92 -15.48 0.44
CA LEU A 344 13.71 -16.71 0.23
C LEU A 344 13.55 -17.27 -1.20
N GLY A 345 12.37 -17.05 -1.81
CA GLY A 345 12.07 -17.49 -3.18
C GLY A 345 12.58 -16.56 -4.30
N ARG A 346 12.90 -15.29 -4.00
CA ARG A 346 13.22 -14.25 -5.00
C ARG A 346 14.33 -14.65 -5.99
N HIS A 347 15.48 -15.11 -5.49
CA HIS A 347 16.59 -15.53 -6.35
C HIS A 347 16.27 -16.82 -7.13
N LEU A 348 15.52 -17.71 -6.49
CA LEU A 348 15.10 -18.97 -7.07
C LEU A 348 14.15 -18.75 -8.25
N ALA A 349 13.12 -17.91 -8.08
CA ALA A 349 12.19 -17.53 -9.12
C ALA A 349 12.89 -16.84 -10.30
N TRP A 350 13.82 -15.90 -10.01
CA TRP A 350 14.57 -15.22 -11.08
C TRP A 350 15.45 -16.18 -11.89
N ARG A 351 16.12 -17.13 -11.22
CA ARG A 351 16.88 -18.17 -11.91
C ARG A 351 15.96 -19.06 -12.74
N TYR A 352 14.87 -19.53 -12.15
CA TYR A 352 13.89 -20.40 -12.82
C TYR A 352 13.31 -19.76 -14.08
N PHE A 353 12.90 -18.49 -14.00
CA PHE A 353 12.38 -17.73 -15.12
C PHE A 353 13.37 -17.65 -16.29
N ARG A 354 14.66 -17.39 -16.01
CA ARG A 354 15.70 -17.34 -17.05
C ARG A 354 15.96 -18.70 -17.67
N GLU A 355 16.03 -19.75 -16.86
CA GLU A 355 16.27 -21.12 -17.34
C GLU A 355 15.11 -21.69 -18.16
N LYS A 356 13.87 -21.24 -17.89
CA LYS A 356 12.65 -21.70 -18.56
C LYS A 356 12.09 -20.71 -19.58
N TRP A 357 12.85 -19.66 -19.91
CA TRP A 357 12.40 -18.56 -20.76
C TRP A 357 11.81 -19.03 -22.09
N ASP A 358 12.48 -19.94 -22.80
CA ASP A 358 12.02 -20.41 -24.11
C ASP A 358 10.64 -21.09 -24.04
N ILE A 359 10.40 -21.86 -22.97
CA ILE A 359 9.11 -22.52 -22.72
C ILE A 359 8.04 -21.47 -22.42
N LEU A 360 8.32 -20.56 -21.48
CA LEU A 360 7.38 -19.52 -21.04
C LEU A 360 7.03 -18.54 -22.17
N ASN A 361 7.99 -18.18 -23.01
CA ASN A 361 7.77 -17.27 -24.12
C ASN A 361 6.90 -17.92 -25.23
N SER A 362 7.07 -19.23 -25.44
CA SER A 362 6.30 -19.97 -26.43
C SER A 362 4.81 -20.14 -26.07
N SER A 363 4.49 -20.19 -24.77
CA SER A 363 3.10 -20.34 -24.30
C SER A 363 2.31 -19.04 -24.32
N VAL A 364 2.97 -17.88 -24.16
CA VAL A 364 2.34 -16.55 -24.20
C VAL A 364 2.12 -16.05 -25.64
N SER A 365 2.85 -16.59 -26.61
CA SER A 365 2.78 -16.18 -28.03
C SER A 365 1.68 -16.90 -28.84
N ARG A 366 0.85 -17.73 -28.19
CA ARG A 366 -0.34 -18.38 -28.77
C ARG A 366 -1.59 -17.75 -28.20
#